data_AF-A0A9E1K5G3-F1
#
_entry.id   AF-A0A9E1K5G3-F1
#
_cell.length_a   1.000
_cell.length_b   1.000
_cell.length_c   1.000
_cell.angle_alpha   90.00
_cell.angle_beta   90.00
_cell.angle_gamma   90.00
#
_symmetry.space_group_name_H-M   'P 1'
#
loop_
_entity.id
_entity.type
_entity.pdbx_description
1 polymer ?
#
loop_
_entity_poly.entity_id
_entity_poly.type
_entity_poly.pdbx_seq_one_letter_code
_entity_poly.pdbx_strand_id
1 'polypeptide(L)'
;LVQNKRILKPDSIILAPKDDLLLDVLNELEFKNIKIVSDFEPIQVKDVVITPTASLNQSSTAEDDFPEHGLLVSDGEVTIWNQVDSQVNPDIIHRIGELHGQIDFFHSRFVPLLEGNFAYNKPFTVPIDEYCTFLNVVKALGPKFVVPGSAAFRCRDELNFLNQCTFPITQDQFIRDLSMFCPEVPSAPFFPGDVAHISIGEIWVDKQSSDFVRVREDDSHRIIFKPNAEVPSIKTQTKDLKKYKKEMGVVKNFIENSFIAKILNSELLSGWQHWQIVYQLEIFGQGDSQVWTIDFGQTDKPKLHKGDLGKINLYEGISSSEMSGLIEGTTSWDYVTLCGNYRTFNNIYRVTDGGFELPPEDKSNYALEPLMDIFPWDKDMDRRKFMRDVQRWKGNA
;
A
#
# COMPACT_ATOMS: atom_id res chain seq x y z
N LEU A 1 0.09 -28.90 17.02
CA LEU A 1 0.27 -27.68 17.85
C LEU A 1 0.08 -27.95 19.33
N VAL A 2 -0.97 -28.65 19.77
CA VAL A 2 -1.23 -28.99 21.18
C VAL A 2 -0.08 -29.75 21.87
N GLN A 3 0.70 -30.54 21.14
CA GLN A 3 1.87 -31.23 21.68
C GLN A 3 3.09 -30.32 21.92
N ASN A 4 3.08 -29.07 21.42
CA ASN A 4 4.17 -28.12 21.59
C ASN A 4 4.04 -27.35 22.91
N LYS A 5 4.45 -28.02 23.99
CA LYS A 5 4.46 -27.48 25.37
C LYS A 5 5.35 -26.25 25.57
N ARG A 6 6.16 -25.88 24.56
CA ARG A 6 7.01 -24.69 24.60
C ARG A 6 6.24 -23.41 24.23
N ILE A 7 5.24 -23.52 23.35
CA ILE A 7 4.47 -22.37 22.84
C ILE A 7 3.13 -22.26 23.57
N LEU A 8 2.40 -23.37 23.68
CA LEU A 8 1.11 -23.42 24.36
C LEU A 8 1.30 -24.19 25.66
N LYS A 9 1.08 -23.50 26.78
CA LYS A 9 1.15 -24.16 28.09
C LYS A 9 -0.12 -24.97 28.30
N PRO A 10 -0.09 -26.05 29.09
CA PRO A 10 -1.29 -26.86 29.37
C PRO A 10 -2.45 -26.07 29.99
N ASP A 11 -2.15 -24.95 30.67
CA ASP A 11 -3.11 -24.03 31.29
C ASP A 11 -3.52 -22.86 30.38
N SER A 12 -3.04 -22.80 29.13
CA SER A 12 -3.47 -21.79 28.16
C SER A 12 -4.97 -21.90 27.93
N ILE A 13 -5.65 -20.77 27.94
CA ILE A 13 -7.08 -20.65 27.61
C ILE A 13 -7.18 -20.36 26.11
N ILE A 14 -8.08 -21.06 25.43
CA ILE A 14 -8.42 -20.82 24.02
C ILE A 14 -9.75 -20.09 23.99
N LEU A 15 -9.75 -18.83 23.56
CA LEU A 15 -10.98 -18.07 23.36
C LEU A 15 -11.45 -18.32 21.93
N ALA A 16 -12.71 -18.73 21.77
CA ALA A 16 -13.31 -19.00 20.47
C ALA A 16 -14.71 -18.38 20.39
N PRO A 17 -15.10 -17.81 19.24
CA PRO A 17 -16.49 -17.45 19.02
C PRO A 17 -17.40 -18.68 19.08
N LYS A 18 -18.72 -18.45 19.15
CA LYS A 18 -19.72 -19.50 19.05
C LYS A 18 -19.91 -19.93 17.60
N ASP A 19 -18.90 -20.59 17.03
CA ASP A 19 -18.92 -21.19 15.70
C ASP A 19 -18.74 -22.71 15.80
N ASP A 20 -19.74 -23.48 15.40
CA ASP A 20 -19.74 -24.94 15.56
C ASP A 20 -18.59 -25.58 14.77
N LEU A 21 -18.26 -25.06 13.57
CA LEU A 21 -17.19 -25.58 12.74
C LEU A 21 -15.81 -25.38 13.40
N LEU A 22 -15.51 -24.16 13.86
CA LEU A 22 -14.27 -23.86 14.57
C LEU A 22 -14.14 -24.66 15.85
N LEU A 23 -15.23 -24.80 16.62
CA LEU A 23 -15.23 -25.57 17.86
C LEU A 23 -14.94 -27.06 17.59
N ASP A 24 -15.54 -27.64 16.55
CA ASP A 24 -15.23 -29.00 16.12
C ASP A 24 -13.76 -29.16 15.71
N VAL A 25 -13.21 -28.20 14.94
CA VAL A 25 -11.78 -28.20 14.57
C VAL A 25 -10.88 -28.09 15.81
N LEU A 26 -11.19 -27.23 16.78
CA LEU A 26 -10.42 -27.10 18.01
C LEU A 26 -10.46 -28.39 18.85
N ASN A 27 -11.60 -29.09 18.87
CA ASN A 27 -11.77 -30.38 19.52
C ASN A 27 -10.94 -31.49 18.84
N GLU A 28 -10.97 -31.57 17.51
CA GLU A 28 -10.15 -32.51 16.72
C GLU A 28 -8.65 -32.24 16.88
N LEU A 29 -8.26 -30.98 17.05
CA LEU A 29 -6.89 -30.60 17.40
C LEU A 29 -6.53 -30.88 18.86
N GLU A 30 -7.46 -31.42 19.65
CA GLU A 30 -7.34 -31.83 21.05
C GLU A 30 -7.12 -30.67 22.05
N PHE A 31 -7.52 -29.44 21.72
CA PHE A 31 -7.51 -28.35 22.69
C PHE A 31 -8.50 -28.62 23.84
N LYS A 32 -8.12 -28.31 25.08
CA LYS A 32 -8.91 -28.68 26.28
C LYS A 32 -9.56 -27.51 27.00
N ASN A 33 -8.91 -26.35 27.06
CA ASN A 33 -9.40 -25.18 27.79
C ASN A 33 -10.08 -24.18 26.83
N ILE A 34 -11.05 -24.66 26.05
CA ILE A 34 -11.81 -23.82 25.12
C ILE A 34 -12.89 -23.08 25.91
N LYS A 35 -12.90 -21.75 25.80
CA LYS A 35 -13.94 -20.88 26.33
C LYS A 35 -14.62 -20.18 25.17
N ILE A 36 -15.91 -20.46 25.01
CA ILE A 36 -16.76 -19.75 24.06
C ILE A 36 -16.94 -18.33 24.57
N VAL A 37 -16.81 -17.36 23.68
CA VAL A 37 -16.91 -15.93 23.99
C VAL A 37 -18.03 -15.28 23.20
N SER A 38 -18.58 -14.20 23.76
CA SER A 38 -19.61 -13.37 23.12
C SER A 38 -19.12 -11.92 23.07
N ASP A 39 -19.70 -11.14 22.16
CA ASP A 39 -19.39 -9.72 22.02
C ASP A 39 -19.58 -8.97 23.33
N PHE A 40 -18.57 -8.18 23.69
CA PHE A 40 -18.56 -7.30 24.86
C PHE A 40 -18.74 -8.01 26.21
N GLU A 41 -18.59 -9.33 26.27
CA GLU A 41 -18.55 -10.06 27.53
C GLU A 41 -17.10 -10.13 28.07
N PRO A 42 -16.80 -9.45 29.20
CA PRO A 42 -15.44 -9.39 29.72
C PRO A 42 -15.00 -10.72 30.33
N ILE A 43 -13.73 -11.04 30.13
CA ILE A 43 -13.10 -12.29 30.59
C ILE A 43 -11.86 -11.95 31.38
N GLN A 44 -11.88 -12.24 32.67
CA GLN A 44 -10.67 -12.16 33.49
C GLN A 44 -9.70 -13.28 33.10
N VAL A 45 -8.48 -12.91 32.71
CA VAL A 45 -7.36 -13.81 32.51
C VAL A 45 -6.20 -13.32 33.36
N LYS A 46 -6.01 -13.93 34.52
CA LYS A 46 -5.02 -13.50 35.53
C LYS A 46 -5.25 -12.05 35.93
N ASP A 47 -4.30 -11.18 35.63
CA ASP A 47 -4.25 -9.75 35.93
C ASP A 47 -4.85 -8.86 34.84
N VAL A 48 -5.25 -9.43 33.69
CA VAL A 48 -5.87 -8.67 32.60
C VAL A 48 -7.33 -9.07 32.37
N VAL A 49 -8.13 -8.10 31.94
CA VAL A 49 -9.47 -8.28 31.41
C VAL A 49 -9.38 -8.26 29.89
N ILE A 50 -9.95 -9.29 29.27
CA ILE A 50 -10.04 -9.43 27.82
C ILE A 50 -11.52 -9.28 27.44
N THR A 51 -11.82 -8.38 26.50
CA THR A 51 -13.19 -8.14 26.02
C THR A 51 -13.22 -8.28 24.49
N PRO A 52 -13.83 -9.34 23.95
CA PRO A 52 -14.07 -9.47 22.51
C PRO A 52 -15.00 -8.35 22.03
N THR A 53 -14.72 -7.76 20.87
CA THR A 53 -15.58 -6.75 20.25
C THR A 53 -16.35 -7.34 19.08
N ALA A 54 -17.56 -6.85 18.85
CA ALA A 54 -18.37 -7.23 17.70
C ALA A 54 -17.70 -6.89 16.36
N SER A 55 -18.05 -7.65 15.32
CA SER A 55 -17.64 -7.44 13.92
C SER A 55 -18.85 -7.56 12.99
N LEU A 56 -18.85 -6.78 11.91
CA LEU A 56 -19.86 -6.82 10.85
C LEU A 56 -19.47 -7.72 9.67
N ASN A 57 -18.40 -8.51 9.78
CA ASN A 57 -17.95 -9.41 8.70
C ASN A 57 -19.02 -10.41 8.23
N GLN A 58 -20.04 -10.68 9.05
CA GLN A 58 -21.26 -11.43 8.70
C GLN A 58 -22.02 -10.89 7.47
N SER A 59 -21.79 -9.64 7.07
CA SER A 59 -22.53 -8.99 5.97
C SER A 59 -21.89 -9.14 4.58
N SER A 60 -20.69 -9.72 4.46
CA SER A 60 -19.88 -9.55 3.25
C SER A 60 -19.99 -10.64 2.17
N THR A 61 -20.35 -11.90 2.47
CA THR A 61 -20.66 -12.91 1.44
C THR A 61 -21.54 -14.06 1.96
N ALA A 62 -22.63 -14.34 1.25
CA ALA A 62 -23.40 -15.61 1.18
C ALA A 62 -23.52 -16.46 2.46
N GLU A 63 -24.68 -16.43 3.12
CA GLU A 63 -25.28 -17.43 4.05
C GLU A 63 -24.42 -18.04 5.20
N ASP A 64 -23.10 -17.90 5.19
CA ASP A 64 -22.16 -18.39 6.20
C ASP A 64 -21.91 -17.28 7.22
N ASP A 65 -22.34 -17.55 8.46
CA ASP A 65 -21.99 -16.75 9.63
C ASP A 65 -20.55 -17.07 10.02
N PHE A 66 -19.62 -16.14 9.76
CA PHE A 66 -18.25 -16.23 10.25
C PHE A 66 -18.06 -15.23 11.41
N PRO A 67 -18.29 -15.64 12.66
CA PRO A 67 -18.15 -14.76 13.80
C PRO A 67 -16.68 -14.45 14.05
N GLU A 68 -16.29 -13.19 13.84
CA GLU A 68 -14.96 -12.67 14.12
C GLU A 68 -15.03 -11.61 15.23
N HIS A 69 -13.98 -11.54 16.05
CA HIS A 69 -13.87 -10.54 17.10
C HIS A 69 -12.55 -9.76 16.97
N GLY A 70 -12.65 -8.45 17.18
CA GLY A 70 -11.52 -7.67 17.69
C GLY A 70 -11.32 -7.98 19.19
N LEU A 71 -10.20 -7.58 19.75
CA LEU A 71 -9.86 -7.90 21.14
C LEU A 71 -9.37 -6.68 21.91
N LEU A 72 -10.13 -6.29 22.92
CA LEU A 72 -9.69 -5.33 23.93
C LEU A 72 -8.94 -6.08 25.03
N VAL A 73 -7.84 -5.51 25.49
CA VAL A 73 -7.06 -6.00 26.62
C VAL A 73 -6.81 -4.84 27.57
N SER A 74 -7.18 -5.01 28.83
CA SER A 74 -6.96 -4.01 29.87
C SER A 74 -6.37 -4.64 31.13
N ASP A 75 -5.41 -3.97 31.75
CA ASP A 75 -4.87 -4.32 33.08
C ASP A 75 -5.51 -3.48 34.20
N GLY A 76 -6.49 -2.63 33.87
CA GLY A 76 -7.14 -1.70 34.78
C GLY A 76 -6.53 -0.29 34.78
N GLU A 77 -5.32 -0.11 34.26
CA GLU A 77 -4.68 1.22 34.09
C GLU A 77 -4.68 1.67 32.63
N VAL A 78 -4.40 0.75 31.71
CA VAL A 78 -4.38 1.00 30.28
C VAL A 78 -5.30 0.03 29.54
N THR A 79 -5.76 0.44 28.36
CA THR A 79 -6.55 -0.39 27.44
C THR A 79 -5.96 -0.36 26.05
N ILE A 80 -5.73 -1.56 25.50
CA ILE A 80 -5.26 -1.78 24.15
C ILE A 80 -6.39 -2.40 23.35
N TRP A 81 -6.57 -1.98 22.10
CA TRP A 81 -7.49 -2.64 21.18
C TRP A 81 -6.74 -3.19 19.96
N ASN A 82 -6.92 -4.48 19.68
CA ASN A 82 -6.54 -5.08 18.42
C ASN A 82 -7.79 -5.34 17.56
N GLN A 83 -7.94 -4.60 16.47
CA GLN A 83 -9.10 -4.72 15.58
C GLN A 83 -9.11 -6.04 14.80
N VAL A 84 -7.94 -6.62 14.53
CA VAL A 84 -7.79 -7.75 13.58
C VAL A 84 -8.43 -7.35 12.23
N ASP A 85 -9.17 -8.23 11.55
CA ASP A 85 -9.84 -7.94 10.28
C ASP A 85 -11.33 -7.59 10.50
N SER A 86 -11.69 -7.26 11.75
CA SER A 86 -13.07 -6.93 12.13
C SER A 86 -13.56 -5.63 11.48
N GLN A 87 -14.76 -5.70 10.89
CA GLN A 87 -15.48 -4.54 10.40
C GLN A 87 -16.32 -3.94 11.52
N VAL A 88 -16.22 -2.64 11.74
CA VAL A 88 -16.93 -1.96 12.84
C VAL A 88 -17.75 -0.78 12.33
N ASN A 89 -18.82 -0.45 13.04
CA ASN A 89 -19.65 0.73 12.78
C ASN A 89 -19.60 1.70 13.98
N PRO A 90 -20.22 2.89 13.89
CA PRO A 90 -20.24 3.85 14.99
C PRO A 90 -20.80 3.30 16.30
N ASP A 91 -21.79 2.40 16.27
CA ASP A 91 -22.39 1.82 17.48
C ASP A 91 -21.39 0.94 18.23
N ILE A 92 -20.61 0.13 17.52
CA ILE A 92 -19.53 -0.68 18.08
C ILE A 92 -18.46 0.22 18.72
N ILE A 93 -18.02 1.27 18.01
CA ILE A 93 -17.02 2.22 18.52
C ILE A 93 -17.54 2.95 19.76
N HIS A 94 -18.80 3.38 19.73
CA HIS A 94 -19.44 4.02 20.88
C HIS A 94 -19.45 3.08 22.09
N ARG A 95 -19.80 1.81 21.88
CA ARG A 95 -19.82 0.80 22.94
C ARG A 95 -18.45 0.55 23.55
N ILE A 96 -17.39 0.54 22.73
CA ILE A 96 -16.00 0.48 23.22
C ILE A 96 -15.71 1.68 24.13
N GLY A 97 -16.10 2.88 23.71
CA GLY A 97 -15.95 4.10 24.49
C GLY A 97 -16.73 4.10 25.81
N GLU A 98 -17.95 3.55 25.84
CA GLU A 98 -18.72 3.40 27.09
C GLU A 98 -18.04 2.48 28.11
N LEU A 99 -17.37 1.42 27.63
CA LEU A 99 -16.78 0.39 28.48
C LEU A 99 -15.39 0.78 28.99
N HIS A 100 -14.58 1.41 28.15
CA HIS A 100 -13.15 1.64 28.42
C HIS A 100 -12.73 3.10 28.35
N GLY A 101 -13.63 4.01 27.97
CA GLY A 101 -13.27 5.40 27.72
C GLY A 101 -12.36 5.53 26.50
N GLN A 102 -11.31 6.36 26.62
CA GLN A 102 -10.34 6.55 25.55
C GLN A 102 -9.34 5.38 25.53
N ILE A 103 -9.18 4.75 24.36
CA ILE A 103 -8.21 3.67 24.16
C ILE A 103 -6.79 4.23 24.16
N ASP A 104 -5.87 3.61 24.90
CA ASP A 104 -4.48 4.05 24.99
C ASP A 104 -3.70 3.67 23.72
N PHE A 105 -3.85 2.42 23.26
CA PHE A 105 -3.09 1.90 22.12
C PHE A 105 -3.98 1.10 21.18
N PHE A 106 -4.00 1.48 19.91
CA PHE A 106 -4.88 0.88 18.92
C PHE A 106 -4.10 0.24 17.77
N HIS A 107 -4.30 -1.05 17.53
CA HIS A 107 -3.90 -1.73 16.29
C HIS A 107 -5.06 -1.67 15.30
N SER A 108 -4.95 -0.74 14.34
CA SER A 108 -6.00 -0.46 13.35
C SER A 108 -5.79 -1.25 12.06
N ARG A 109 -6.87 -1.68 11.40
CA ARG A 109 -6.77 -2.14 10.01
C ARG A 109 -6.14 -1.03 9.15
N PHE A 110 -5.11 -1.36 8.38
CA PHE A 110 -4.39 -0.34 7.60
C PHE A 110 -4.40 -0.57 6.08
N VAL A 111 -4.64 -1.80 5.62
CA VAL A 111 -4.55 -2.16 4.21
C VAL A 111 -5.79 -2.92 3.75
N PRO A 112 -6.49 -2.45 2.70
CA PRO A 112 -7.54 -3.24 2.08
C PRO A 112 -6.90 -4.31 1.21
N LEU A 113 -7.25 -5.58 1.43
CA LEU A 113 -6.62 -6.71 0.76
C LEU A 113 -7.27 -6.96 -0.62
N LEU A 114 -6.44 -7.09 -1.66
CA LEU A 114 -6.88 -7.27 -3.04
C LEU A 114 -6.72 -8.70 -3.58
N GLU A 115 -6.46 -9.68 -2.73
CA GLU A 115 -6.38 -11.10 -3.12
C GLU A 115 -7.67 -11.60 -3.79
N GLY A 116 -8.83 -11.19 -3.27
CA GLY A 116 -10.12 -11.47 -3.89
C GLY A 116 -10.24 -10.82 -5.27
N ASN A 117 -9.67 -9.63 -5.47
CA ASN A 117 -9.70 -8.98 -6.78
C ASN A 117 -8.89 -9.79 -7.81
N PHE A 118 -7.76 -10.36 -7.42
CA PHE A 118 -7.04 -11.30 -8.28
C PHE A 118 -7.89 -12.54 -8.61
N ALA A 119 -8.45 -13.19 -7.59
CA ALA A 119 -9.21 -14.43 -7.77
C ALA A 119 -10.46 -14.25 -8.65
N TYR A 120 -11.10 -13.09 -8.58
CA TYR A 120 -12.36 -12.78 -9.29
C TYR A 120 -12.17 -11.85 -10.49
N ASN A 121 -10.94 -11.62 -10.96
CA ASN A 121 -10.62 -10.74 -12.09
C ASN A 121 -11.25 -9.34 -11.97
N LYS A 122 -11.16 -8.75 -10.77
CA LYS A 122 -11.58 -7.36 -10.50
C LYS A 122 -10.38 -6.41 -10.64
N PRO A 123 -10.61 -5.10 -10.82
CA PRO A 123 -9.53 -4.13 -10.95
C PRO A 123 -8.57 -4.11 -9.74
N PHE A 124 -7.27 -3.92 -10.01
CA PHE A 124 -6.26 -3.62 -8.99
C PHE A 124 -6.15 -2.11 -8.79
N THR A 125 -7.07 -1.56 -8.02
CA THR A 125 -7.09 -0.15 -7.60
C THR A 125 -7.30 -0.08 -6.09
N VAL A 126 -6.81 0.98 -5.45
CA VAL A 126 -7.12 1.22 -4.03
C VAL A 126 -8.65 1.36 -3.88
N PRO A 127 -9.32 0.54 -3.05
CA PRO A 127 -10.74 0.68 -2.77
C PRO A 127 -10.94 1.81 -1.76
N ILE A 128 -11.05 3.05 -2.26
CA ILE A 128 -11.00 4.26 -1.44
C ILE A 128 -12.13 4.30 -0.41
N ASP A 129 -13.34 3.83 -0.75
CA ASP A 129 -14.45 3.81 0.21
C ASP A 129 -14.15 2.90 1.40
N GLU A 130 -13.60 1.71 1.16
CA GLU A 130 -13.17 0.79 2.23
C GLU A 130 -12.02 1.40 3.03
N TYR A 131 -10.98 1.89 2.34
CA TYR A 131 -9.82 2.50 3.00
C TYR A 131 -10.20 3.72 3.86
N CYS A 132 -11.16 4.53 3.41
CA CYS A 132 -11.71 5.65 4.15
C CYS A 132 -12.38 5.20 5.45
N THR A 133 -13.01 4.02 5.47
CA THR A 133 -13.57 3.49 6.72
C THR A 133 -12.49 3.24 7.77
N PHE A 134 -11.28 2.82 7.39
CA PHE A 134 -10.20 2.57 8.33
C PHE A 134 -9.76 3.84 9.05
N LEU A 135 -9.55 4.94 8.31
CA LEU A 135 -9.20 6.23 8.90
C LEU A 135 -10.35 6.82 9.73
N ASN A 136 -11.60 6.63 9.31
CA ASN A 136 -12.77 7.03 10.08
C ASN A 136 -12.89 6.29 11.43
N VAL A 137 -12.52 5.01 11.49
CA VAL A 137 -12.48 4.27 12.76
C VAL A 137 -11.48 4.90 13.72
N VAL A 138 -10.27 5.24 13.25
CA VAL A 138 -9.26 5.92 14.07
C VAL A 138 -9.78 7.26 14.58
N LYS A 139 -10.37 8.07 13.69
CA LYS A 139 -10.91 9.39 14.02
C LYS A 139 -12.07 9.32 15.03
N ALA A 140 -12.99 8.38 14.84
CA ALA A 140 -14.14 8.19 15.72
C ALA A 140 -13.74 7.61 17.09
N LEU A 141 -12.74 6.73 17.14
CA LEU A 141 -12.22 6.15 18.37
C LEU A 141 -11.37 7.16 19.16
N GLY A 142 -10.61 8.01 18.47
CA GLY A 142 -9.70 8.99 19.06
C GLY A 142 -8.69 8.39 20.06
N PRO A 143 -7.94 7.33 19.71
CA PRO A 143 -7.01 6.69 20.63
C PRO A 143 -5.84 7.61 20.98
N LYS A 144 -5.17 7.35 22.12
CA LYS A 144 -3.95 8.10 22.48
C LYS A 144 -2.76 7.78 21.58
N PHE A 145 -2.74 6.59 20.98
CA PHE A 145 -1.75 6.18 20.00
C PHE A 145 -2.32 5.08 19.09
N VAL A 146 -1.99 5.13 17.80
CA VAL A 146 -2.39 4.11 16.83
C VAL A 146 -1.22 3.59 16.02
N VAL A 147 -1.26 2.30 15.74
CA VAL A 147 -0.31 1.61 14.87
C VAL A 147 -1.06 0.80 13.80
N PRO A 148 -0.43 0.57 12.64
CA PRO A 148 -0.95 -0.36 11.65
C PRO A 148 -0.99 -1.77 12.26
N GLY A 149 -2.18 -2.36 12.28
CA GLY A 149 -2.47 -3.71 12.76
C GLY A 149 -2.97 -4.61 11.63
N SER A 150 -2.88 -5.92 11.85
CA SER A 150 -3.31 -6.95 10.89
C SER A 150 -2.48 -6.97 9.60
N ALA A 151 -2.69 -7.96 8.72
CA ALA A 151 -2.10 -8.04 7.37
C ALA A 151 -0.56 -7.87 7.23
N ALA A 152 0.22 -8.11 8.29
CA ALA A 152 1.70 -8.03 8.26
C ALA A 152 2.33 -9.32 7.70
N PHE A 153 1.93 -9.73 6.50
CA PHE A 153 2.43 -10.94 5.84
C PHE A 153 2.78 -10.68 4.37
N ARG A 154 3.43 -11.66 3.77
CA ARG A 154 3.61 -11.73 2.32
C ARG A 154 3.40 -13.15 1.83
N CYS A 155 2.93 -13.28 0.59
CA CYS A 155 2.94 -14.52 -0.14
C CYS A 155 4.40 -14.97 -0.38
N ARG A 156 4.61 -16.29 -0.44
CA ARG A 156 5.94 -16.90 -0.62
C ARG A 156 5.95 -17.83 -1.83
N ASP A 157 7.16 -18.21 -2.22
CA ASP A 157 7.42 -19.25 -3.21
C ASP A 157 6.66 -18.98 -4.52
N GLU A 158 5.86 -19.93 -5.01
CA GLU A 158 5.13 -19.80 -6.27
C GLU A 158 4.04 -18.71 -6.25
N LEU A 159 3.65 -18.23 -5.06
CA LEU A 159 2.64 -17.18 -4.88
C LEU A 159 3.24 -15.79 -4.66
N ASN A 160 4.58 -15.65 -4.67
CA ASN A 160 5.25 -14.38 -4.41
C ASN A 160 4.81 -13.26 -5.37
N PHE A 161 4.34 -13.61 -6.56
CA PHE A 161 3.83 -12.69 -7.57
C PHE A 161 2.61 -11.86 -7.10
N LEU A 162 1.83 -12.39 -6.15
CA LEU A 162 0.65 -11.70 -5.60
C LEU A 162 1.02 -10.49 -4.74
N ASN A 163 2.24 -10.45 -4.17
CA ASN A 163 2.67 -9.40 -3.24
C ASN A 163 2.57 -7.98 -3.82
N GLN A 164 2.75 -7.83 -5.14
CA GLN A 164 2.69 -6.52 -5.78
C GLN A 164 1.28 -6.14 -6.25
N CYS A 165 0.30 -7.03 -6.08
CA CYS A 165 -1.09 -6.82 -6.48
C CYS A 165 -2.05 -6.77 -5.28
N THR A 166 -1.73 -7.47 -4.18
CA THR A 166 -2.63 -7.67 -3.04
C THR A 166 -2.60 -6.52 -2.03
N PHE A 167 -1.47 -5.82 -1.89
CA PHE A 167 -1.25 -4.82 -0.84
C PHE A 167 -1.14 -3.41 -1.42
N PRO A 168 -2.27 -2.70 -1.64
CA PRO A 168 -2.27 -1.40 -2.30
C PRO A 168 -1.77 -0.24 -1.42
N ILE A 169 -1.66 -0.45 -0.11
CA ILE A 169 -1.25 0.54 0.89
C ILE A 169 -0.14 -0.03 1.77
N THR A 170 0.95 0.72 1.94
CA THR A 170 2.04 0.40 2.88
C THR A 170 1.75 0.98 4.27
N GLN A 171 2.43 0.48 5.32
CA GLN A 171 2.32 1.07 6.66
C GLN A 171 2.70 2.57 6.65
N ASP A 172 3.79 2.94 5.98
CA ASP A 172 4.22 4.33 5.87
C ASP A 172 3.19 5.20 5.15
N GLN A 173 2.55 4.66 4.10
CA GLN A 173 1.46 5.36 3.42
C GLN A 173 0.26 5.57 4.35
N PHE A 174 -0.15 4.56 5.11
CA PHE A 174 -1.25 4.67 6.07
C PHE A 174 -0.97 5.74 7.14
N ILE A 175 0.22 5.73 7.73
CA ILE A 175 0.63 6.72 8.74
C ILE A 175 0.67 8.14 8.16
N ARG A 176 1.19 8.29 6.94
CA ARG A 176 1.17 9.58 6.22
C ARG A 176 -0.26 10.07 6.01
N ASP A 177 -1.14 9.20 5.51
CA ASP A 177 -2.54 9.56 5.25
C ASP A 177 -3.27 9.90 6.57
N LEU A 178 -3.06 9.12 7.62
CA LEU A 178 -3.67 9.36 8.92
C LEU A 178 -3.25 10.70 9.52
N SER A 179 -1.96 11.07 9.45
CA SER A 179 -1.49 12.36 9.96
C SER A 179 -2.09 13.57 9.22
N MET A 180 -2.59 13.38 7.99
CA MET A 180 -3.36 14.40 7.26
C MET A 180 -4.87 14.33 7.58
N PHE A 181 -5.41 13.14 7.79
CA PHE A 181 -6.84 12.89 8.01
C PHE A 181 -7.32 13.22 9.44
N CYS A 182 -6.47 12.95 10.43
CA CYS A 182 -6.72 13.07 11.87
C CYS A 182 -5.39 13.41 12.59
N PRO A 183 -4.87 14.65 12.39
CA PRO A 183 -3.54 15.07 12.87
C PRO A 183 -3.37 15.03 14.40
N GLU A 184 -4.47 15.01 15.15
CA GLU A 184 -4.51 14.97 16.61
C GLU A 184 -4.16 13.61 17.20
N VAL A 185 -4.23 12.52 16.42
CA VAL A 185 -3.93 11.17 16.89
C VAL A 185 -2.47 10.80 16.56
N PRO A 186 -1.60 10.61 17.57
CA PRO A 186 -0.23 10.15 17.36
C PRO A 186 -0.19 8.75 16.73
N SER A 187 0.74 8.55 15.81
CA SER A 187 0.88 7.28 15.11
C SER A 187 2.33 7.00 14.70
N ALA A 188 2.65 5.72 14.56
CA ALA A 188 3.95 5.26 14.06
C ALA A 188 3.83 3.90 13.37
N PRO A 189 4.76 3.54 12.48
CA PRO A 189 4.90 2.16 12.02
C PRO A 189 5.13 1.21 13.20
N PHE A 190 4.68 -0.04 13.05
CA PHE A 190 4.86 -1.06 14.09
C PHE A 190 5.13 -2.40 13.43
N PHE A 191 6.39 -2.82 13.48
CA PHE A 191 6.87 -4.01 12.78
C PHE A 191 7.01 -5.21 13.72
N PRO A 192 6.99 -6.44 13.19
CA PRO A 192 7.29 -7.63 13.98
C PRO A 192 8.59 -7.50 14.76
N GLY A 193 8.53 -7.62 16.08
CA GLY A 193 9.69 -7.50 16.97
C GLY A 193 9.84 -6.13 17.63
N ASP A 194 9.07 -5.13 17.23
CA ASP A 194 8.93 -3.88 17.98
C ASP A 194 8.14 -4.12 19.28
N VAL A 195 8.41 -3.31 20.31
CA VAL A 195 7.72 -3.38 21.61
C VAL A 195 7.16 -2.01 21.96
N ALA A 196 5.86 -1.94 22.20
CA ALA A 196 5.21 -0.75 22.73
C ALA A 196 5.25 -0.76 24.26
N HIS A 197 5.64 0.37 24.84
CA HIS A 197 5.55 0.63 26.27
C HIS A 197 4.43 1.64 26.48
N ILE A 198 3.46 1.28 27.31
CA ILE A 198 2.19 2.00 27.44
C ILE A 198 1.95 2.21 28.92
N SER A 199 1.72 3.46 29.31
CA SER A 199 1.28 3.86 30.64
C SER A 199 0.25 4.98 30.52
N ILE A 200 -0.36 5.38 31.64
CA ILE A 200 -1.36 6.46 31.67
C ILE A 200 -0.82 7.78 31.06
N GLY A 201 0.47 8.07 31.26
CA GLY A 201 1.08 9.36 30.92
C GLY A 201 2.02 9.35 29.72
N GLU A 202 2.53 8.19 29.31
CA GLU A 202 3.48 8.09 28.20
C GLU A 202 3.29 6.81 27.38
N ILE A 203 3.52 6.93 26.08
CA ILE A 203 3.49 5.83 25.11
C ILE A 203 4.70 5.98 24.19
N TRP A 204 5.49 4.92 24.03
CA TRP A 204 6.58 4.89 23.05
C TRP A 204 6.79 3.47 22.50
N VAL A 205 7.50 3.39 21.38
CA VAL A 205 7.80 2.12 20.70
C VAL A 205 9.32 1.96 20.59
N ASP A 206 9.83 0.88 21.16
CA ASP A 206 11.21 0.44 20.98
C ASP A 206 11.29 -0.49 19.78
N LYS A 207 12.11 -0.11 18.79
CA LYS A 207 12.28 -0.89 17.57
C LYS A 207 13.08 -2.17 17.82
N GLN A 208 12.58 -3.30 17.36
CA GLN A 208 13.27 -4.60 17.37
C GLN A 208 13.81 -5.02 18.77
N SER A 209 13.11 -4.62 19.83
CA SER A 209 13.48 -4.89 21.22
C SER A 209 12.84 -6.17 21.79
N SER A 210 11.98 -6.86 21.03
CA SER A 210 11.43 -8.14 21.43
C SER A 210 12.53 -9.23 21.49
N ASP A 211 12.52 -10.01 22.56
CA ASP A 211 13.37 -11.20 22.71
C ASP A 211 12.83 -12.43 21.95
N PHE A 212 11.60 -12.35 21.45
CA PHE A 212 10.90 -13.48 20.84
C PHE A 212 10.88 -13.42 19.30
N VAL A 213 10.69 -12.24 18.73
CA VAL A 213 10.57 -12.02 17.27
C VAL A 213 11.50 -10.90 16.83
N ARG A 214 12.13 -11.06 15.67
CA ARG A 214 12.99 -10.05 15.07
C ARG A 214 12.97 -10.14 13.55
N VAL A 215 12.96 -8.99 12.88
CA VAL A 215 13.19 -8.86 11.44
C VAL A 215 14.65 -9.19 11.14
N ARG A 216 14.88 -10.16 10.24
CA ARG A 216 16.23 -10.54 9.80
C ARG A 216 16.72 -9.70 8.64
N GLU A 217 15.80 -9.39 7.73
CA GLU A 217 16.03 -8.63 6.50
C GLU A 217 14.77 -7.80 6.28
N ASP A 218 14.96 -6.53 5.93
CA ASP A 218 13.85 -5.67 5.51
C ASP A 218 13.60 -5.89 4.01
N ASP A 219 12.59 -6.71 3.71
CA ASP A 219 12.14 -6.99 2.35
C ASP A 219 10.82 -6.30 1.99
N SER A 220 10.49 -5.18 2.65
CA SER A 220 9.26 -4.39 2.44
C SER A 220 9.08 -3.94 0.99
N HIS A 221 10.18 -3.77 0.23
CA HIS A 221 10.14 -3.45 -1.19
C HIS A 221 9.41 -4.51 -2.04
N ARG A 222 9.28 -5.75 -1.56
CA ARG A 222 8.62 -6.86 -2.29
C ARG A 222 7.10 -6.75 -2.30
N ILE A 223 6.51 -6.00 -1.38
CA ILE A 223 5.06 -5.79 -1.27
C ILE A 223 4.63 -4.42 -1.80
N ILE A 224 5.53 -3.65 -2.41
CA ILE A 224 5.18 -2.37 -3.03
C ILE A 224 4.18 -2.63 -4.16
N PHE A 225 3.02 -1.98 -4.08
CA PHE A 225 1.96 -2.10 -5.06
C PHE A 225 2.44 -1.71 -6.47
N LYS A 226 2.41 -2.70 -7.37
CA LYS A 226 2.83 -2.59 -8.77
C LYS A 226 2.14 -3.69 -9.57
N PRO A 227 0.83 -3.56 -9.86
CA PRO A 227 0.01 -4.66 -10.37
C PRO A 227 0.45 -5.20 -11.75
N ASN A 228 1.27 -4.45 -12.49
CA ASN A 228 1.79 -4.83 -13.80
C ASN A 228 3.22 -5.42 -13.76
N ALA A 229 3.75 -5.73 -12.57
CA ALA A 229 5.12 -6.19 -12.41
C ALA A 229 5.36 -7.61 -12.96
N GLU A 230 4.35 -8.48 -12.88
CA GLU A 230 4.44 -9.90 -13.27
C GLU A 230 4.24 -10.12 -14.77
N VAL A 231 3.80 -9.08 -15.50
CA VAL A 231 3.90 -9.07 -16.97
C VAL A 231 5.38 -9.09 -17.34
N PRO A 232 5.85 -9.92 -18.30
CA PRO A 232 7.27 -10.10 -18.61
C PRO A 232 8.03 -8.77 -18.62
N SER A 233 9.03 -8.61 -17.76
CA SER A 233 9.70 -7.32 -17.50
C SER A 233 10.03 -6.56 -18.80
N ILE A 234 9.82 -5.24 -18.80
CA ILE A 234 10.26 -4.37 -19.88
C ILE A 234 11.77 -4.54 -20.04
N LYS A 235 12.22 -4.74 -21.28
CA LYS A 235 13.66 -4.84 -21.60
C LYS A 235 13.93 -4.02 -22.84
N THR A 236 15.03 -3.27 -22.82
CA THR A 236 15.54 -2.69 -24.06
C THR A 236 15.82 -3.79 -25.07
N GLN A 237 15.38 -3.59 -26.31
CA GLN A 237 15.67 -4.50 -27.42
C GLN A 237 17.07 -4.23 -28.02
N THR A 238 17.77 -3.19 -27.57
CA THR A 238 19.13 -2.87 -28.02
C THR A 238 20.11 -3.92 -27.51
N LYS A 239 20.56 -4.81 -28.41
CA LYS A 239 21.58 -5.84 -28.11
C LYS A 239 23.01 -5.32 -28.21
N ASP A 240 23.26 -4.32 -29.06
CA ASP A 240 24.59 -3.74 -29.22
C ASP A 240 25.00 -2.93 -27.98
N LEU A 241 26.08 -3.35 -27.33
CA LEU A 241 26.52 -2.77 -26.06
C LEU A 241 26.96 -1.30 -26.20
N LYS A 242 27.50 -0.89 -27.35
CA LYS A 242 27.92 0.51 -27.56
C LYS A 242 26.70 1.40 -27.70
N LYS A 243 25.71 0.97 -28.47
CA LYS A 243 24.44 1.65 -28.63
C LYS A 243 23.69 1.73 -27.31
N TYR A 244 23.59 0.62 -26.57
CA TYR A 244 22.96 0.58 -25.25
C TYR A 244 23.60 1.59 -24.28
N LYS A 245 24.94 1.62 -24.19
CA LYS A 245 25.67 2.58 -23.35
C LYS A 245 25.40 4.03 -23.76
N LYS A 246 25.28 4.30 -25.05
CA LYS A 246 24.92 5.63 -25.57
C LYS A 246 23.49 6.00 -25.14
N GLU A 247 22.51 5.13 -25.39
CA GLU A 247 21.09 5.34 -25.02
C GLU A 247 20.96 5.61 -23.51
N MET A 248 21.57 4.77 -22.67
CA MET A 248 21.58 4.97 -21.23
C MET A 248 22.26 6.28 -20.81
N GLY A 249 23.32 6.69 -21.51
CA GLY A 249 23.97 7.98 -21.28
C GLY A 249 23.05 9.16 -21.58
N VAL A 250 22.34 9.11 -22.71
CA VAL A 250 21.33 10.12 -23.10
C VAL A 250 20.22 10.19 -22.07
N VAL A 251 19.66 9.04 -21.67
CA VAL A 251 18.56 8.95 -20.70
C VAL A 251 18.98 9.50 -19.33
N LYS A 252 20.13 9.07 -18.79
CA LYS A 252 20.62 9.56 -17.50
C LYS A 252 20.86 11.07 -17.51
N ASN A 253 21.55 11.55 -18.55
CA ASN A 253 21.82 12.98 -18.70
C ASN A 253 20.51 13.78 -18.77
N PHE A 254 19.51 13.30 -19.49
CA PHE A 254 18.21 13.95 -19.55
C PHE A 254 17.52 13.96 -18.19
N ILE A 255 17.43 12.82 -17.51
CA ILE A 255 16.75 12.70 -16.21
C ILE A 255 17.43 13.59 -15.16
N GLU A 256 18.75 13.49 -15.04
CA GLU A 256 19.50 14.15 -13.96
C GLU A 256 19.69 15.66 -14.22
N ASN A 257 19.72 16.11 -15.48
CA ASN A 257 20.04 17.51 -15.81
C ASN A 257 18.89 18.30 -16.45
N SER A 258 17.82 17.68 -16.92
CA SER A 258 16.77 18.38 -17.70
C SER A 258 15.35 18.04 -17.28
N PHE A 259 15.09 16.82 -16.83
CA PHE A 259 13.74 16.34 -16.54
C PHE A 259 13.05 17.18 -15.47
N ILE A 260 13.68 17.38 -14.31
CA ILE A 260 13.09 18.19 -13.24
C ILE A 260 12.86 19.64 -13.67
N ALA A 261 13.74 20.22 -14.48
CA ALA A 261 13.57 21.58 -14.98
C ALA A 261 12.34 21.69 -15.90
N LYS A 262 12.05 20.67 -16.69
CA LYS A 262 10.84 20.60 -17.53
C LYS A 262 9.58 20.44 -16.68
N ILE A 263 9.58 19.52 -15.72
CA ILE A 263 8.50 19.33 -14.75
C ILE A 263 8.14 20.64 -14.05
N LEU A 264 9.14 21.37 -13.58
CA LEU A 264 8.95 22.61 -12.84
C LEU A 264 8.42 23.77 -13.71
N ASN A 265 8.49 23.65 -15.03
CA ASN A 265 7.94 24.62 -15.99
C ASN A 265 6.63 24.14 -16.62
N SER A 266 6.11 22.97 -16.23
CA SER A 266 4.86 22.43 -16.74
C SER A 266 3.66 23.20 -16.20
N GLU A 267 2.63 23.37 -17.04
CA GLU A 267 1.33 23.91 -16.63
C GLU A 267 0.61 22.96 -15.66
N LEU A 268 0.92 21.66 -15.72
CA LEU A 268 0.34 20.62 -14.86
C LEU A 268 0.95 20.55 -13.46
N LEU A 269 2.03 21.28 -13.19
CA LEU A 269 2.72 21.25 -11.90
C LEU A 269 1.76 21.52 -10.73
N SER A 270 0.89 22.52 -10.87
CA SER A 270 -0.09 22.87 -9.85
C SER A 270 -1.09 21.74 -9.58
N GLY A 271 -1.46 20.98 -10.62
CA GLY A 271 -2.30 19.79 -10.49
C GLY A 271 -1.59 18.67 -9.75
N TRP A 272 -0.33 18.37 -10.10
CA TRP A 272 0.45 17.35 -9.41
C TRP A 272 0.66 17.67 -7.92
N GLN A 273 0.89 18.95 -7.59
CA GLN A 273 1.00 19.42 -6.21
C GLN A 273 -0.34 19.39 -5.48
N HIS A 274 -1.42 19.83 -6.13
CA HIS A 274 -2.77 19.79 -5.57
C HIS A 274 -3.13 18.37 -5.13
N TRP A 275 -2.91 17.37 -6.00
CA TRP A 275 -3.16 15.96 -5.74
C TRP A 275 -2.07 15.27 -4.91
N GLN A 276 -1.02 15.98 -4.50
CA GLN A 276 0.08 15.46 -3.68
C GLN A 276 0.71 14.17 -4.25
N ILE A 277 0.87 14.10 -5.57
CA ILE A 277 1.30 12.89 -6.26
C ILE A 277 2.71 12.51 -5.84
N VAL A 278 2.94 11.24 -5.51
CA VAL A 278 4.28 10.66 -5.52
C VAL A 278 4.46 9.89 -6.83
N TYR A 279 5.27 10.47 -7.71
CA TYR A 279 5.53 9.98 -9.06
C TYR A 279 6.81 9.17 -9.10
N GLN A 280 6.76 7.96 -9.69
CA GLN A 280 7.93 7.11 -9.89
C GLN A 280 8.16 6.84 -11.39
N LEU A 281 9.36 7.17 -11.85
CA LEU A 281 9.89 6.81 -13.17
C LEU A 281 10.88 5.65 -13.05
N GLU A 282 10.64 4.56 -13.75
CA GLU A 282 11.56 3.42 -13.84
C GLU A 282 12.06 3.21 -15.27
N ILE A 283 13.37 3.23 -15.43
CA ILE A 283 14.03 2.99 -16.71
C ILE A 283 14.60 1.58 -16.75
N PHE A 284 14.15 0.77 -17.71
CA PHE A 284 14.59 -0.62 -17.88
C PHE A 284 15.72 -0.75 -18.90
N GLY A 285 16.82 -1.37 -18.47
CA GLY A 285 17.99 -1.70 -19.28
C GLY A 285 17.92 -3.12 -19.87
N GLN A 286 19.10 -3.74 -20.04
CA GLN A 286 19.21 -5.11 -20.58
C GLN A 286 18.90 -6.19 -19.53
N GLY A 287 19.14 -5.92 -18.25
CA GLY A 287 18.93 -6.87 -17.16
C GLY A 287 18.68 -6.24 -15.78
N ASP A 288 18.72 -4.91 -15.70
CA ASP A 288 18.50 -4.10 -14.52
C ASP A 288 17.52 -2.96 -14.83
N SER A 289 17.03 -2.30 -13.79
CA SER A 289 16.27 -1.05 -13.91
C SER A 289 16.85 0.01 -12.96
N GLN A 290 16.57 1.28 -13.28
CA GLN A 290 16.91 2.41 -12.43
C GLN A 290 15.66 3.23 -12.16
N VAL A 291 15.49 3.63 -10.91
CA VAL A 291 14.29 4.31 -10.42
C VAL A 291 14.62 5.74 -10.02
N TRP A 292 13.73 6.66 -10.38
CA TRP A 292 13.71 8.03 -9.88
C TRP A 292 12.30 8.40 -9.41
N THR A 293 12.21 9.20 -8.36
CA THR A 293 10.93 9.57 -7.73
C THR A 293 10.85 11.08 -7.52
N ILE A 294 9.64 11.64 -7.61
CA ILE A 294 9.33 13.02 -7.26
C ILE A 294 8.13 12.99 -6.31
N ASP A 295 8.26 13.60 -5.13
CA ASP A 295 7.13 13.84 -4.21
C ASP A 295 6.61 15.27 -4.42
N PHE A 296 5.44 15.39 -5.06
CA PHE A 296 4.78 16.67 -5.29
C PHE A 296 3.98 17.16 -4.08
N GLY A 297 3.83 16.34 -3.03
CA GLY A 297 3.15 16.71 -1.79
C GLY A 297 4.03 17.42 -0.76
N GLN A 298 5.33 17.61 -1.05
CA GLN A 298 6.24 18.36 -0.17
C GLN A 298 5.95 19.87 -0.22
N THR A 299 6.16 20.55 0.91
CA THR A 299 6.03 22.01 1.01
C THR A 299 7.13 22.75 0.26
N ASP A 300 8.30 22.14 0.15
CA ASP A 300 9.42 22.66 -0.63
C ASP A 300 9.22 22.41 -2.13
N LYS A 301 10.01 23.12 -2.95
CA LYS A 301 10.03 22.89 -4.40
C LYS A 301 10.30 21.40 -4.70
N PRO A 302 9.50 20.75 -5.56
CA PRO A 302 9.70 19.34 -5.90
C PRO A 302 11.11 19.06 -6.38
N LYS A 303 11.68 17.93 -5.93
CA LYS A 303 13.02 17.47 -6.24
C LYS A 303 12.99 16.07 -6.82
N LEU A 304 13.96 15.80 -7.68
CA LEU A 304 14.19 14.47 -8.20
C LEU A 304 15.04 13.68 -7.19
N HIS A 305 14.53 12.53 -6.76
CA HIS A 305 15.22 11.58 -5.91
C HIS A 305 15.56 10.33 -6.71
N LYS A 306 16.72 9.73 -6.43
CA LYS A 306 17.09 8.43 -7.02
C LYS A 306 16.69 7.32 -6.06
N GLY A 307 15.99 6.30 -6.55
CA GLY A 307 15.36 5.26 -5.74
C GLY A 307 13.87 5.49 -5.52
N ASP A 308 13.22 4.53 -4.88
CA ASP A 308 11.82 4.62 -4.45
C ASP A 308 11.68 5.41 -3.13
N LEU A 309 10.47 5.87 -2.83
CA LEU A 309 10.10 6.55 -1.58
C LEU A 309 9.11 5.73 -0.75
N GLY A 310 8.95 4.42 -1.02
CA GLY A 310 7.96 3.58 -0.34
C GLY A 310 6.48 3.91 -0.62
N LYS A 311 6.19 4.88 -1.50
CA LYS A 311 4.85 5.33 -1.92
C LYS A 311 4.84 5.60 -3.43
N ILE A 312 3.83 5.11 -4.13
CA ILE A 312 3.64 5.34 -5.57
C ILE A 312 2.16 5.62 -5.84
N ASN A 313 1.83 6.85 -6.21
CA ASN A 313 0.49 7.19 -6.69
C ASN A 313 0.40 7.20 -8.21
N LEU A 314 1.53 7.43 -8.87
CA LEU A 314 1.64 7.42 -10.32
C LEU A 314 2.97 6.78 -10.71
N TYR A 315 2.90 5.72 -11.50
CA TYR A 315 4.07 4.99 -11.98
C TYR A 315 4.18 5.12 -13.49
N GLU A 316 5.41 5.30 -13.98
CA GLU A 316 5.75 5.14 -15.38
C GLU A 316 7.03 4.29 -15.51
N GLY A 317 6.92 3.16 -16.18
CA GLY A 317 8.03 2.28 -16.52
C GLY A 317 8.28 2.29 -18.01
N ILE A 318 9.51 2.54 -18.45
CA ILE A 318 9.87 2.60 -19.88
C ILE A 318 11.26 2.00 -20.11
N SER A 319 11.48 1.33 -21.25
CA SER A 319 12.82 0.89 -21.63
C SER A 319 13.74 2.05 -22.00
N SER A 320 15.04 1.85 -21.82
CA SER A 320 16.06 2.85 -22.14
C SER A 320 16.08 3.26 -23.61
N SER A 321 15.84 2.32 -24.53
CA SER A 321 15.83 2.58 -25.98
C SER A 321 14.65 3.46 -26.39
N GLU A 322 13.47 3.20 -25.85
CA GLU A 322 12.25 3.94 -26.14
C GLU A 322 12.31 5.34 -25.50
N MET A 323 12.80 5.44 -24.27
CA MET A 323 13.05 6.75 -23.63
C MET A 323 14.09 7.57 -24.39
N SER A 324 15.21 6.96 -24.80
CA SER A 324 16.21 7.62 -25.66
C SER A 324 15.57 8.07 -26.97
N GLY A 325 14.69 7.25 -27.55
CA GLY A 325 13.97 7.58 -28.77
C GLY A 325 13.01 8.76 -28.61
N LEU A 326 12.34 8.90 -27.46
CA LEU A 326 11.50 10.06 -27.16
C LEU A 326 12.35 11.32 -27.03
N ILE A 327 13.47 11.25 -26.30
CA ILE A 327 14.41 12.36 -26.11
C ILE A 327 14.98 12.85 -27.45
N GLU A 328 15.36 11.92 -28.33
CA GLU A 328 15.96 12.24 -29.64
C GLU A 328 14.90 12.54 -30.73
N GLY A 329 13.61 12.41 -30.45
CA GLY A 329 12.54 12.55 -31.45
C GLY A 329 12.55 11.44 -32.51
N THR A 330 13.17 10.30 -32.20
CA THR A 330 13.34 9.11 -33.04
C THR A 330 12.34 7.99 -32.72
N THR A 331 11.28 8.26 -31.95
CA THR A 331 10.12 7.36 -31.76
C THR A 331 8.80 8.13 -31.64
N SER A 332 7.69 7.43 -31.38
CA SER A 332 6.36 8.00 -31.10
C SER A 332 5.63 7.19 -30.01
N TRP A 333 4.66 7.80 -29.34
CA TRP A 333 3.87 7.11 -28.31
C TRP A 333 3.16 5.86 -28.80
N ASP A 334 2.61 5.86 -30.02
CA ASP A 334 2.03 4.65 -30.61
C ASP A 334 2.98 3.45 -30.60
N TYR A 335 4.25 3.67 -30.95
CA TYR A 335 5.23 2.58 -30.92
C TYR A 335 5.54 2.20 -29.47
N VAL A 336 5.82 3.18 -28.62
CA VAL A 336 6.20 3.00 -27.22
C VAL A 336 5.15 2.23 -26.42
N THR A 337 3.87 2.55 -26.60
CA THR A 337 2.75 1.90 -25.89
C THR A 337 2.44 0.52 -26.49
N LEU A 338 2.38 0.38 -27.81
CA LEU A 338 1.96 -0.86 -28.47
C LEU A 338 3.05 -1.95 -28.48
N CYS A 339 4.32 -1.60 -28.31
CA CYS A 339 5.41 -2.58 -28.25
C CYS A 339 5.59 -3.21 -26.85
N GLY A 340 4.78 -2.81 -25.86
CA GLY A 340 4.84 -3.34 -24.50
C GLY A 340 6.03 -2.84 -23.66
N ASN A 341 6.78 -1.87 -24.17
CA ASN A 341 7.96 -1.29 -23.51
C ASN A 341 7.65 -0.03 -22.69
N TYR A 342 6.37 0.29 -22.49
CA TYR A 342 5.89 1.31 -21.57
C TYR A 342 4.75 0.76 -20.73
N ARG A 343 4.74 1.09 -19.44
CA ARG A 343 3.70 0.69 -18.48
C ARG A 343 3.43 1.83 -17.53
N THR A 344 2.15 1.99 -17.19
CA THR A 344 1.73 2.94 -16.17
C THR A 344 0.61 2.35 -15.32
N PHE A 345 0.49 2.84 -14.09
CA PHE A 345 -0.71 2.71 -13.26
C PHE A 345 -0.82 3.96 -12.38
N ASN A 346 -2.03 4.24 -11.90
CA ASN A 346 -2.26 5.32 -10.95
C ASN A 346 -3.29 4.94 -9.88
N ASN A 347 -3.01 5.39 -8.66
CA ASN A 347 -3.88 5.34 -7.48
C ASN A 347 -3.87 6.75 -6.86
N ILE A 348 -4.39 7.73 -7.61
CA ILE A 348 -4.35 9.13 -7.22
C ILE A 348 -5.58 9.44 -6.38
N TYR A 349 -5.32 9.95 -5.18
CA TYR A 349 -6.30 10.48 -4.24
C TYR A 349 -5.61 11.55 -3.41
N ARG A 350 -6.38 12.47 -2.85
CA ARG A 350 -5.90 13.46 -1.89
C ARG A 350 -6.60 13.25 -0.56
N VAL A 351 -5.84 13.29 0.52
CA VAL A 351 -6.38 13.22 1.87
C VAL A 351 -6.63 14.64 2.38
N THR A 352 -7.80 14.85 2.97
CA THR A 352 -8.18 16.09 3.67
C THR A 352 -8.50 15.76 5.13
N ASP A 353 -8.67 16.77 5.96
CA ASP A 353 -9.16 16.59 7.34
C ASP A 353 -10.54 15.89 7.31
N GLY A 354 -10.57 14.62 7.71
CA GLY A 354 -11.76 13.79 7.71
C GLY A 354 -12.30 13.36 6.35
N GLY A 355 -11.53 13.45 5.26
CA GLY A 355 -12.04 13.08 3.94
C GLY A 355 -11.00 12.66 2.92
N PHE A 356 -11.51 12.16 1.79
CA PHE A 356 -10.75 11.91 0.58
C PHE A 356 -11.35 12.70 -0.57
N GLU A 357 -10.49 13.17 -1.45
CA GLU A 357 -10.87 13.69 -2.75
C GLU A 357 -10.31 12.79 -3.85
N LEU A 358 -11.11 12.59 -4.89
CA LEU A 358 -10.76 11.78 -6.04
C LEU A 358 -10.70 12.65 -7.30
N PRO A 359 -9.79 12.36 -8.23
CA PRO A 359 -9.82 12.97 -9.56
C PRO A 359 -11.18 12.74 -10.23
N PRO A 360 -11.64 13.65 -11.10
CA PRO A 360 -12.87 13.47 -11.86
C PRO A 360 -12.88 12.17 -12.66
N GLU A 361 -14.06 11.55 -12.80
CA GLU A 361 -14.23 10.31 -13.59
C GLU A 361 -13.89 10.51 -15.06
N ASP A 362 -14.15 11.70 -15.61
CA ASP A 362 -13.74 12.05 -16.97
C ASP A 362 -12.24 12.40 -17.03
N LYS A 363 -11.45 11.38 -17.38
CA LYS A 363 -10.00 11.48 -17.51
C LYS A 363 -9.55 12.02 -18.88
N SER A 364 -10.45 12.35 -19.81
CA SER A 364 -10.07 12.73 -21.19
C SER A 364 -9.20 13.98 -21.26
N ASN A 365 -9.28 14.84 -20.23
CA ASN A 365 -8.51 16.09 -20.10
C ASN A 365 -7.40 16.02 -19.03
N TYR A 366 -7.17 14.85 -18.42
CA TYR A 366 -6.24 14.66 -17.31
C TYR A 366 -5.17 13.62 -17.67
N ALA A 367 -4.29 13.96 -18.61
CA ALA A 367 -3.00 13.26 -18.69
C ALA A 367 -2.17 13.74 -17.50
N LEU A 368 -2.18 12.99 -16.40
CA LEU A 368 -1.38 13.30 -15.21
C LEU A 368 0.04 12.76 -15.34
N GLU A 369 0.32 11.94 -16.36
CA GLU A 369 1.60 11.30 -16.65
C GLU A 369 2.67 12.33 -17.03
N PRO A 370 3.70 12.54 -16.19
CA PRO A 370 4.73 13.53 -16.46
C PRO A 370 5.54 13.27 -17.73
N LEU A 371 5.72 12.03 -18.19
CA LEU A 371 6.37 11.78 -19.48
C LEU A 371 5.51 12.24 -20.66
N MET A 372 4.19 12.06 -20.60
CA MET A 372 3.28 12.49 -21.67
C MET A 372 3.22 14.02 -21.78
N ASP A 373 3.29 14.73 -20.66
CA ASP A 373 3.40 16.19 -20.65
C ASP A 373 4.72 16.68 -21.29
N ILE A 374 5.83 16.02 -20.95
CA ILE A 374 7.16 16.39 -21.44
C ILE A 374 7.38 16.03 -22.92
N PHE A 375 6.78 14.92 -23.35
CA PHE A 375 6.81 14.43 -24.73
C PHE A 375 5.39 14.37 -25.26
N PRO A 376 4.73 15.49 -25.59
CA PRO A 376 3.31 15.48 -25.94
C PRO A 376 3.04 14.66 -27.19
N TRP A 377 1.91 13.95 -27.18
CA TRP A 377 1.36 13.35 -28.40
C TRP A 377 0.73 14.45 -29.27
N ASP A 378 1.59 15.16 -29.99
CA ASP A 378 1.20 16.27 -30.85
C ASP A 378 1.24 15.92 -32.34
N LYS A 379 0.69 16.83 -33.16
CA LYS A 379 0.69 16.71 -34.62
C LYS A 379 2.10 16.60 -35.20
N ASP A 380 3.09 17.17 -34.53
CA ASP A 380 4.47 17.13 -34.98
C ASP A 380 5.09 15.74 -34.78
N MET A 381 4.80 15.07 -33.66
CA MET A 381 5.14 13.68 -33.41
C MET A 381 4.48 12.76 -34.44
N ASP A 382 3.18 12.93 -34.68
CA ASP A 382 2.45 12.18 -35.71
C ASP A 382 3.06 12.40 -37.10
N ARG A 383 3.37 13.65 -37.45
CA ARG A 383 4.01 13.97 -38.72
C ARG A 383 5.38 13.31 -38.84
N ARG A 384 6.22 13.37 -37.80
CA ARG A 384 7.54 12.71 -37.78
C ARG A 384 7.41 11.19 -37.96
N LYS A 385 6.44 10.57 -37.28
CA LYS A 385 6.11 9.14 -37.43
C LYS A 385 5.79 8.79 -38.88
N PHE A 386 4.78 9.43 -39.48
CA PHE A 386 4.37 9.11 -40.85
C PHE A 386 5.44 9.43 -41.90
N MET A 387 6.23 10.49 -41.70
CA MET A 387 7.29 10.85 -42.65
C MET A 387 8.43 9.81 -42.72
N ARG A 388 8.66 9.04 -41.65
CA ARG A 388 9.63 7.92 -41.71
C ARG A 388 9.14 6.79 -42.60
N ASP A 389 7.85 6.45 -42.54
CA ASP A 389 7.27 5.46 -43.44
C ASP A 389 7.33 5.94 -44.90
N VAL A 390 7.06 7.23 -45.13
CA VAL A 390 7.24 7.85 -46.45
C VAL A 390 8.69 7.74 -46.94
N GLN A 391 9.68 8.03 -46.09
CA GLN A 391 11.10 7.92 -46.45
C GLN A 391 11.49 6.47 -46.75
N ARG A 392 11.02 5.52 -45.94
CA ARG A 392 11.23 4.08 -46.13
C ARG A 392 10.66 3.60 -47.46
N TRP A 393 9.43 3.97 -47.79
CA TRP A 393 8.78 3.60 -49.05
C TRP A 393 9.42 4.26 -50.28
N LYS A 394 10.05 5.42 -50.10
CA LYS A 394 10.83 6.09 -51.14
C LYS A 394 12.24 5.52 -51.33
N GLY A 395 12.63 4.48 -50.56
CA GLY A 395 13.95 3.86 -50.65
C GLY A 395 15.09 4.67 -50.00
N ASN A 396 14.75 5.65 -49.16
CA ASN A 396 15.70 6.56 -48.51
C ASN A 396 15.90 6.24 -47.02
N ALA A 397 15.85 4.95 -46.64
CA ALA A 397 15.98 4.52 -45.24
C ALA A 397 17.44 4.46 -44.78
#